data_AF-A0A9X1QBE7-F1
#
_entry.id   AF-A0A9X1QBE7-F1
#
_cell.length_a   1.000
_cell.length_b   1.000
_cell.length_c   1.000
_cell.angle_alpha   90.00
_cell.angle_beta   90.00
_cell.angle_gamma   90.00
#
_symmetry.space_group_name_H-M   'P 1'
#
loop_
_entity.id
_entity.type
_entity.pdbx_description
1 polymer ?
#
loop_
_entity_poly.entity_id
_entity_poly.type
_entity_poly.pdbx_seq_one_letter_code
_entity_poly.pdbx_strand_id
1 'polypeptide(L)'
;MILSKAENVLEMKFIPRPNCPTPNVVAIDPDLNASGVAAWHYPSRTWTMAKSVSIENILEALKDLDPTETTVYLEAGWKIKKHNLRGGNYATAQAKARNVGENHATGKLIAKIIRKAGFTVHEFSPLRKGIFKTMEGIWTEHGRKYVAKESGLSHRMNDDVRDAIYTVLHFR
;
A
#
# COMPACT_ATOMS: atom_id res chain seq x y z
N MET A 1 -17.06 34.04 37.44
CA MET A 1 -17.84 32.89 36.93
C MET A 1 -17.17 32.44 35.65
N ILE A 2 -16.25 31.46 35.75
CA ILE A 2 -15.45 30.97 34.62
C ILE A 2 -16.29 29.88 33.94
N LEU A 3 -16.77 30.14 32.72
CA LEU A 3 -17.38 29.12 31.88
C LEU A 3 -16.25 28.25 31.33
N SER A 4 -16.07 27.05 31.91
CA SER A 4 -15.22 26.03 31.31
C SER A 4 -15.87 25.56 30.01
N LYS A 5 -15.24 25.91 28.89
CA LYS A 5 -15.47 25.23 27.61
C LYS A 5 -14.96 23.79 27.77
N ALA A 6 -15.84 22.90 28.22
CA ALA A 6 -15.65 21.48 27.98
C ALA A 6 -15.76 21.31 26.45
N GLU A 7 -14.61 21.18 25.80
CA GLU A 7 -14.50 20.87 24.40
C GLU A 7 -15.20 19.53 24.16
N ASN A 8 -16.39 19.61 23.60
CA ASN A 8 -17.16 18.47 23.15
C ASN A 8 -16.50 17.98 21.84
N VAL A 9 -15.32 17.37 21.96
CA VAL A 9 -14.73 16.61 20.87
C VAL A 9 -15.57 15.34 20.77
N LEU A 10 -16.56 15.38 19.88
CA LEU A 10 -17.26 14.17 19.46
C LEU A 10 -16.19 13.17 19.01
N GLU A 11 -15.92 12.16 19.83
CA GLU A 11 -15.23 10.95 19.37
C GLU A 11 -16.06 10.42 18.19
N MET A 12 -15.60 10.68 16.98
CA MET A 12 -16.14 10.06 15.79
C MET A 12 -15.85 8.57 15.90
N LYS A 13 -16.81 7.82 16.45
CA LYS A 13 -16.76 6.37 16.50
C LYS A 13 -16.46 5.85 15.10
N PHE A 14 -15.42 5.05 14.97
CA PHE A 14 -15.10 4.36 13.73
C PHE A 14 -16.30 3.49 13.33
N ILE A 15 -16.74 3.63 12.08
CA ILE A 15 -17.79 2.79 11.50
C ILE A 15 -17.11 1.87 10.46
N PRO A 16 -17.02 0.56 10.72
CA PRO A 16 -16.46 -0.40 9.78
C PRO A 16 -17.18 -0.35 8.43
N ARG A 17 -16.42 -0.41 7.34
CA ARG A 17 -16.94 -0.53 5.96
C ARG A 17 -16.54 -1.89 5.39
N PRO A 18 -17.26 -2.41 4.37
CA PRO A 18 -16.90 -3.69 3.75
C PRO A 18 -15.46 -3.75 3.24
N ASN A 19 -14.94 -2.63 2.72
CA ASN A 19 -13.57 -2.50 2.22
C ASN A 19 -12.63 -1.86 3.26
N CYS A 20 -13.09 -1.63 4.48
CA CYS A 20 -12.27 -1.14 5.56
C CYS A 20 -12.85 -1.58 6.91
N PRO A 21 -12.55 -2.82 7.32
CA PRO A 21 -13.15 -3.39 8.52
C PRO A 21 -12.52 -2.85 9.80
N THR A 22 -11.36 -2.19 9.75
CA THR A 22 -10.57 -1.81 10.92
C THR A 22 -10.18 -0.32 10.94
N PRO A 23 -9.89 0.27 12.12
CA PRO A 23 -9.48 1.68 12.25
C PRO A 23 -8.21 2.05 11.48
N ASN A 24 -7.26 1.12 11.37
CA ASN A 24 -6.02 1.29 10.62
C ASN A 24 -6.08 0.53 9.30
N VAL A 25 -5.67 1.19 8.23
CA VAL A 25 -5.46 0.57 6.91
C VAL A 25 -4.01 0.77 6.52
N VAL A 26 -3.36 -0.32 6.15
CA VAL A 26 -2.01 -0.34 5.58
C VAL A 26 -2.10 -0.87 4.17
N ALA A 27 -1.43 -0.22 3.22
CA ALA A 27 -1.17 -0.78 1.90
C ALA A 27 0.32 -1.03 1.69
N ILE A 28 0.64 -2.15 1.07
CA ILE A 28 1.99 -2.56 0.71
C ILE A 28 2.02 -2.88 -0.78
N ASP A 29 2.90 -2.20 -1.50
CA ASP A 29 3.31 -2.53 -2.87
C ASP A 29 4.65 -3.29 -2.81
N PRO A 30 4.65 -4.63 -2.92
CA PRO A 30 5.84 -5.43 -2.71
C PRO A 30 6.80 -5.40 -3.89
N ASP A 31 8.08 -5.21 -3.59
CA ASP A 31 9.20 -5.32 -4.54
C ASP A 31 10.36 -6.11 -3.90
N LEU A 32 11.33 -6.53 -4.71
CA LEU A 32 12.46 -7.40 -4.35
C LEU A 32 13.44 -6.80 -3.34
N ASN A 33 13.55 -5.48 -3.27
CA ASN A 33 14.51 -4.81 -2.39
C ASN A 33 13.79 -4.03 -1.28
N ALA A 34 12.89 -3.13 -1.68
CA ALA A 34 12.14 -2.31 -0.75
C ALA A 34 10.73 -2.12 -1.28
N SER A 35 9.74 -2.26 -0.39
CA SER A 35 8.33 -2.14 -0.71
C SER A 35 7.85 -0.72 -0.43
N GLY A 36 6.92 -0.22 -1.24
CA GLY A 36 6.15 0.97 -0.89
C GLY A 36 5.18 0.64 0.23
N VAL A 37 5.18 1.41 1.33
CA VAL A 37 4.27 1.20 2.46
C VAL A 37 3.59 2.52 2.81
N ALA A 38 2.26 2.47 2.93
CA ALA A 38 1.46 3.60 3.38
C ALA A 38 0.41 3.15 4.40
N ALA A 39 0.16 3.96 5.44
CA ALA A 39 -0.80 3.67 6.49
C ALA A 39 -1.67 4.89 6.80
N TRP A 40 -2.97 4.64 6.97
CA TRP A 40 -3.99 5.63 7.26
C TRP A 40 -4.81 5.22 8.46
N HIS A 41 -4.97 6.16 9.40
CA HIS A 41 -5.82 5.99 10.56
C HIS A 41 -7.13 6.75 10.35
N TYR A 42 -8.24 6.01 10.37
CA TYR A 42 -9.56 6.55 10.04
C TYR A 42 -10.13 7.53 11.05
N PRO A 43 -10.12 7.23 12.37
CA PRO A 43 -10.66 8.15 13.37
C PRO A 43 -10.01 9.53 13.31
N SER A 44 -8.68 9.60 13.23
CA SER A 44 -7.95 10.88 13.16
C SER A 44 -7.89 11.47 11.76
N ARG A 45 -8.19 10.68 10.71
CA ARG A 45 -8.04 11.06 9.30
C ARG A 45 -6.62 11.53 8.97
N THR A 46 -5.61 10.77 9.42
CA THR A 46 -4.20 11.11 9.21
C THR A 46 -3.43 9.95 8.63
N TRP A 47 -2.43 10.26 7.81
CA TRP A 47 -1.39 9.32 7.43
C TRP A 47 -0.46 9.09 8.63
N THR A 48 -0.26 7.83 9.00
CA THR A 48 0.70 7.44 10.05
C THR A 48 2.03 6.96 9.44
N MET A 49 2.03 6.60 8.16
CA MET A 49 3.21 6.18 7.42
C MET A 49 3.03 6.39 5.92
N ALA A 50 4.10 6.80 5.22
CA ALA A 50 4.20 6.81 3.76
C ALA A 50 5.68 6.80 3.36
N LYS A 51 6.28 5.61 3.24
CA LYS A 51 7.74 5.44 3.02
C LYS A 51 8.07 4.13 2.32
N SER A 52 9.27 4.09 1.73
CA SER A 52 9.85 2.85 1.24
C SER A 52 10.46 2.08 2.42
N VAL A 53 10.19 0.79 2.51
CA VAL A 53 10.61 -0.09 3.62
C VAL A 53 11.31 -1.31 3.04
N SER A 54 12.53 -1.59 3.48
CA SER A 54 13.23 -2.83 3.08
C SER A 54 12.45 -4.05 3.59
N ILE A 55 12.51 -5.16 2.85
CA ILE A 55 11.77 -6.39 3.21
C ILE A 55 12.11 -6.85 4.63
N GLU A 56 13.39 -6.76 5.01
CA GLU A 56 13.90 -7.13 6.34
C GLU A 56 13.23 -6.34 7.47
N ASN A 57 12.80 -5.11 7.20
CA ASN A 57 12.22 -4.19 8.18
C ASN A 57 10.70 -4.06 8.08
N ILE A 58 10.01 -4.91 7.30
CA ILE A 58 8.55 -4.82 7.13
C ILE A 58 7.81 -4.98 8.46
N LEU A 59 8.18 -5.95 9.30
CA LEU A 59 7.51 -6.12 10.60
C LEU A 59 7.83 -4.97 11.56
N GLU A 60 9.07 -4.48 11.54
CA GLU A 60 9.48 -3.33 12.35
C GLU A 60 8.68 -2.07 11.97
N ALA A 61 8.38 -1.88 10.68
CA ALA A 61 7.54 -0.78 10.22
C ALA A 61 6.07 -0.88 10.66
N LEU A 62 5.61 -2.05 11.09
CA LEU A 62 4.25 -2.31 11.56
C LEU A 62 4.16 -2.50 13.08
N LYS A 63 5.29 -2.45 13.81
CA LYS A 63 5.36 -2.86 15.22
C LYS A 63 4.46 -2.06 16.17
N ASP A 64 4.20 -0.80 15.83
CA ASP A 64 3.41 0.13 16.65
C ASP A 64 1.92 0.08 16.29
N LEU A 65 1.53 -0.77 15.33
CA LEU A 65 0.14 -0.99 14.93
C LEU A 65 -0.42 -2.22 15.63
N ASP A 66 -1.62 -2.10 16.21
CA ASP A 66 -2.34 -3.26 16.72
C ASP A 66 -2.82 -4.13 15.55
N PRO A 67 -2.39 -5.41 15.46
CA PRO A 67 -2.81 -6.31 14.38
C PRO A 67 -4.32 -6.56 14.31
N THR A 68 -5.02 -6.48 15.44
CA THR A 68 -6.48 -6.68 15.52
C THR A 68 -7.26 -5.45 15.04
N GLU A 69 -6.64 -4.27 15.09
CA GLU A 69 -7.20 -3.01 14.59
C GLU A 69 -6.62 -2.57 13.25
N THR A 70 -5.90 -3.46 12.56
CA THR A 70 -5.20 -3.14 11.31
C THR A 70 -5.50 -4.13 10.20
N THR A 71 -5.96 -3.60 9.07
CA THR A 71 -6.14 -4.33 7.82
C THR A 71 -5.00 -4.00 6.87
N VAL A 72 -4.29 -5.02 6.40
CA VAL A 72 -3.20 -4.88 5.44
C VAL A 72 -3.68 -5.29 4.05
N TYR A 73 -3.62 -4.36 3.09
CA TYR A 73 -3.80 -4.61 1.68
C TYR A 73 -2.45 -4.82 1.02
N LEU A 74 -2.26 -5.98 0.41
CA LEU A 74 -1.02 -6.33 -0.28
C LEU A 74 -1.27 -6.51 -1.77
N GLU A 75 -0.57 -5.74 -2.61
CA GLU A 75 -0.67 -5.90 -4.06
C GLU A 75 -0.09 -7.27 -4.46
N ALA A 76 -0.89 -8.08 -5.16
CA ALA A 76 -0.60 -9.47 -5.48
C ALA A 76 -0.49 -9.66 -7.00
N GLY A 77 0.65 -9.23 -7.57
CA GLY A 77 0.94 -9.33 -9.01
C GLY A 77 0.77 -10.74 -9.59
N TRP A 78 0.98 -11.78 -8.76
CA TRP A 78 0.79 -13.19 -9.13
C TRP A 78 -0.66 -13.60 -9.38
N LYS A 79 -1.65 -12.77 -8.98
CA LYS A 79 -3.06 -13.03 -9.27
C LYS A 79 -3.42 -12.68 -10.72
N ILE A 80 -2.58 -11.94 -11.44
CA ILE A 80 -2.80 -11.65 -12.86
C ILE A 80 -2.21 -12.78 -13.70
N LYS A 81 -3.07 -13.45 -14.49
CA LYS A 81 -2.62 -14.35 -15.57
C LYS A 81 -2.02 -13.52 -16.70
N LYS A 82 -0.74 -13.16 -16.60
CA LYS A 82 0.05 -12.59 -17.69
C LYS A 82 1.10 -13.62 -18.13
N HIS A 83 1.22 -13.81 -19.44
CA HIS A 83 2.38 -14.50 -20.01
C HIS A 83 3.60 -13.57 -19.92
N ASN A 84 4.64 -14.01 -19.21
CA ASN A 84 5.85 -13.21 -18.97
C ASN A 84 6.82 -13.18 -20.16
N LEU A 85 6.56 -13.98 -21.20
CA LEU A 85 7.26 -13.90 -22.47
C LEU A 85 6.67 -12.75 -23.30
N ARG A 86 7.09 -11.52 -23.00
CA ARG A 86 6.82 -10.36 -23.85
C ARG A 86 7.98 -10.22 -24.82
N GLY A 87 7.68 -10.00 -26.10
CA GLY A 87 8.65 -9.93 -27.20
C GLY A 87 9.90 -9.09 -26.90
N GLY A 88 10.98 -9.43 -27.58
CA GLY A 88 12.34 -8.95 -27.31
C GLY A 88 13.34 -10.11 -27.45
N ASN A 89 14.63 -9.85 -27.20
CA ASN A 89 15.63 -10.92 -27.17
C ASN A 89 15.28 -11.93 -26.06
N TYR A 90 15.38 -13.23 -26.36
CA TYR A 90 15.08 -14.34 -25.46
C TYR A 90 15.74 -14.17 -24.07
N ALA A 91 17.01 -13.74 -24.04
CA ALA A 91 17.74 -13.51 -22.80
C ALA A 91 17.07 -12.42 -21.92
N THR A 92 16.64 -11.30 -22.51
CA THR A 92 15.94 -10.23 -21.78
C THR A 92 14.57 -10.68 -21.29
N ALA A 93 13.84 -11.45 -22.11
CA ALA A 93 12.54 -11.98 -21.72
C ALA A 93 12.66 -12.98 -20.55
N GLN A 94 13.68 -13.84 -20.59
CA GLN A 94 13.96 -14.81 -19.53
C GLN A 94 14.36 -14.12 -18.22
N ALA A 95 15.24 -13.12 -18.27
CA ALA A 95 15.63 -12.32 -17.09
C ALA A 95 14.42 -11.62 -16.45
N LYS A 96 13.55 -11.00 -17.26
CA LYS A 96 12.30 -10.39 -16.78
C LYS A 96 11.37 -11.42 -16.15
N ALA A 97 11.18 -12.58 -16.78
CA ALA A 97 10.35 -13.64 -16.25
C ALA A 97 10.87 -14.17 -14.91
N ARG A 98 12.19 -14.29 -14.75
CA ARG A 98 12.84 -14.66 -13.50
C ARG A 98 12.59 -13.62 -12.40
N ASN A 99 12.86 -12.34 -12.67
CA ASN A 99 12.62 -11.26 -11.70
C ASN A 99 11.14 -11.19 -11.28
N VAL A 100 10.21 -11.38 -12.22
CA VAL A 100 8.77 -11.45 -11.90
C VAL A 100 8.47 -12.64 -10.98
N GLY A 101 9.07 -13.80 -11.24
CA GLY A 101 8.91 -14.98 -10.39
C GLY A 101 9.47 -14.78 -8.98
N GLU A 102 10.66 -14.20 -8.86
CA GLU A 102 11.28 -13.84 -7.58
C GLU A 102 10.41 -12.82 -6.83
N ASN A 103 9.90 -11.78 -7.51
CA ASN A 103 9.05 -10.78 -6.88
C ASN A 103 7.73 -11.40 -6.37
N HIS A 104 7.13 -12.30 -7.14
CA HIS A 104 5.95 -13.04 -6.70
C HIS A 104 6.21 -13.91 -5.48
N ALA A 105 7.38 -14.55 -5.40
CA ALA A 105 7.76 -15.34 -4.22
C ALA A 105 7.94 -14.45 -2.99
N THR A 106 8.61 -13.30 -3.15
CA THR A 106 8.81 -12.29 -2.11
C THR A 106 7.47 -11.76 -1.58
N GLY A 107 6.56 -11.32 -2.45
CA GLY A 107 5.25 -10.83 -2.01
C GLY A 107 4.43 -11.89 -1.25
N LYS A 108 4.46 -13.15 -1.69
CA LYS A 108 3.82 -14.26 -0.96
C LYS A 108 4.46 -14.52 0.41
N LEU A 109 5.78 -14.37 0.52
CA LEU A 109 6.49 -14.51 1.79
C LEU A 109 6.13 -13.37 2.75
N ILE A 110 6.12 -12.12 2.26
CA ILE A 110 5.67 -10.95 3.02
C ILE A 110 4.26 -11.19 3.56
N ALA A 111 3.33 -11.65 2.71
CA ALA A 111 1.96 -11.96 3.13
C ALA A 111 1.91 -12.99 4.28
N LYS A 112 2.72 -14.05 4.20
CA LYS A 112 2.79 -15.08 5.25
C LYS A 112 3.37 -14.53 6.56
N ILE A 113 4.44 -13.74 6.47
CA ILE A 113 5.10 -13.14 7.64
C ILE A 113 4.14 -12.20 8.37
N ILE A 114 3.47 -11.32 7.63
CA ILE A 114 2.51 -10.36 8.20
C ILE A 114 1.31 -11.08 8.82
N ARG A 115 0.76 -12.12 8.16
CA ARG A 115 -0.31 -12.95 8.76
C ARG A 115 0.14 -13.64 10.03
N LYS A 116 1.38 -14.17 10.07
CA LYS A 116 1.93 -14.81 11.26
C LYS A 116 2.09 -13.83 12.42
N ALA A 117 2.31 -12.54 12.15
CA ALA A 117 2.33 -11.47 13.14
C ALA A 117 0.93 -11.05 13.62
N GLY A 118 -0.14 -11.71 13.17
CA GLY A 118 -1.51 -11.51 13.65
C GLY A 118 -2.36 -10.55 12.83
N PHE A 119 -1.80 -9.93 11.77
CA PHE A 119 -2.53 -8.98 10.94
C PHE A 119 -3.48 -9.69 9.97
N THR A 120 -4.63 -9.04 9.71
CA THR A 120 -5.50 -9.44 8.60
C THR A 120 -4.90 -8.95 7.28
N VAL A 121 -4.58 -9.87 6.36
CA VAL A 121 -3.96 -9.54 5.06
C VAL A 121 -4.89 -9.87 3.89
N HIS A 122 -5.34 -8.83 3.19
CA HIS A 122 -6.09 -8.91 1.94
C HIS A 122 -5.16 -8.73 0.74
N GLU A 123 -4.89 -9.84 0.05
CA GLU A 123 -4.18 -9.81 -1.23
C GLU A 123 -5.14 -9.37 -2.34
N PHE A 124 -4.80 -8.35 -3.11
CA PHE A 124 -5.62 -7.85 -4.22
C PHE A 124 -4.82 -7.78 -5.52
N SER A 125 -5.49 -7.91 -6.67
CA SER A 125 -4.82 -7.77 -7.97
C SER A 125 -4.45 -6.31 -8.25
N PRO A 126 -3.29 -6.01 -8.88
CA PRO A 126 -2.87 -4.65 -9.20
C PRO A 126 -3.99 -3.76 -9.77
N LEU A 127 -4.17 -2.59 -9.15
CA LEU A 127 -5.23 -1.65 -9.54
C LEU A 127 -4.99 -1.07 -10.94
N ARG A 128 -6.07 -0.85 -11.70
CA ARG A 128 -5.98 -0.16 -12.99
C ARG A 128 -5.78 1.34 -12.75
N LYS A 129 -4.55 1.81 -12.97
CA LYS A 129 -4.16 3.21 -12.76
C LYS A 129 -4.39 4.11 -14.01
N GLY A 130 -4.67 3.53 -15.17
CA GLY A 130 -5.10 4.26 -16.38
C GLY A 130 -4.17 5.40 -16.75
N ILE A 131 -4.73 6.60 -16.96
CA ILE A 131 -3.98 7.82 -17.33
C ILE A 131 -3.00 8.32 -16.25
N PHE A 132 -3.04 7.76 -15.04
CA PHE A 132 -2.12 8.12 -13.97
C PHE A 132 -0.73 7.51 -14.14
N LYS A 133 -0.60 6.46 -14.96
CA LYS A 133 0.69 5.84 -15.28
C LYS A 133 0.91 5.72 -16.78
N THR A 134 2.18 5.76 -17.19
CA THR A 134 2.57 5.43 -18.57
C THR A 134 2.43 3.94 -18.84
N MET A 135 2.59 3.51 -20.10
CA MET A 135 2.57 2.10 -20.48
C MET A 135 3.70 1.29 -19.83
N GLU A 136 4.77 1.97 -19.45
CA GLU A 136 5.94 1.44 -18.73
C GLU A 136 5.70 1.38 -17.21
N GLY A 137 4.57 1.88 -16.71
CA GLY A 137 4.21 1.83 -15.29
C GLY A 137 4.73 2.99 -14.45
N ILE A 138 5.25 4.05 -15.08
CA ILE A 138 5.79 5.23 -14.40
C ILE A 138 4.66 6.22 -14.11
N TRP A 139 4.63 6.83 -12.93
CA TRP A 139 3.63 7.85 -12.60
C TRP A 139 3.76 9.10 -13.50
N THR A 140 2.67 9.48 -14.15
CA THR A 140 2.59 10.71 -14.96
C THR A 140 2.52 11.95 -14.07
N GLU A 141 2.80 13.14 -14.60
CA GLU A 141 2.62 14.39 -13.85
C GLU A 141 1.19 14.55 -13.32
N HIS A 142 0.20 14.23 -14.15
CA HIS A 142 -1.21 14.23 -13.76
C HIS A 142 -1.49 13.28 -12.60
N GLY A 143 -0.99 12.04 -12.66
CA GLY A 143 -1.13 11.07 -11.57
C GLY A 143 -0.43 11.50 -10.28
N ARG A 144 0.77 12.10 -10.36
CA ARG A 144 1.47 12.64 -9.19
C ARG A 144 0.68 13.76 -8.53
N LYS A 145 0.11 14.68 -9.32
CA LYS A 145 -0.76 15.75 -8.82
C LYS A 145 -2.02 15.20 -8.17
N TYR A 146 -2.62 14.17 -8.75
CA TYR A 146 -3.78 13.48 -8.18
C TYR A 146 -3.44 12.89 -6.80
N VAL A 147 -2.37 12.10 -6.69
CA VAL A 147 -1.95 11.51 -5.41
C VAL A 147 -1.68 12.60 -4.37
N ALA A 148 -0.95 13.66 -4.73
CA ALA A 148 -0.66 14.75 -3.81
C ALA A 148 -1.92 15.47 -3.32
N LYS A 149 -2.87 15.72 -4.22
CA LYS A 149 -4.15 16.36 -3.89
C LYS A 149 -5.00 15.51 -2.95
N GLU A 150 -5.18 14.23 -3.27
CA GLU A 150 -6.10 13.34 -2.53
C GLU A 150 -5.52 12.84 -1.21
N SER A 151 -4.19 12.70 -1.14
CA SER A 151 -3.51 12.33 0.10
C SER A 151 -3.20 13.53 1.00
N GLY A 152 -3.04 14.73 0.43
CA GLY A 152 -2.48 15.89 1.13
C GLY A 152 -0.96 15.81 1.34
N LEU A 153 -0.30 14.77 0.81
CA LEU A 153 1.15 14.59 0.91
C LEU A 153 1.85 15.17 -0.31
N SER A 154 2.69 16.18 -0.11
CA SER A 154 3.42 16.86 -1.20
C SER A 154 4.93 16.60 -1.19
N HIS A 155 5.44 15.84 -0.21
CA HIS A 155 6.87 15.53 -0.13
C HIS A 155 7.34 14.64 -1.29
N ARG A 156 8.65 14.68 -1.58
CA ARG A 156 9.25 13.78 -2.56
C ARG A 156 9.10 12.33 -2.10
N MET A 157 8.65 11.47 -3.01
CA MET A 157 8.47 10.03 -2.79
C MET A 157 8.76 9.26 -4.09
N ASN A 158 9.05 7.97 -4.00
CA ASN A 158 9.22 7.09 -5.16
C ASN A 158 7.85 6.58 -5.65
N ASP A 159 7.84 5.85 -6.76
CA ASP A 159 6.61 5.38 -7.39
C ASP A 159 5.92 4.29 -6.55
N ASP A 160 6.67 3.39 -5.91
CA ASP A 160 6.11 2.34 -5.03
C ASP A 160 5.35 2.93 -3.84
N VAL A 161 5.88 4.00 -3.23
CA VAL A 161 5.17 4.72 -2.15
C VAL A 161 3.90 5.37 -2.67
N ARG A 162 3.89 5.91 -3.91
CA ARG A 162 2.67 6.44 -4.53
C ARG A 162 1.66 5.33 -4.80
N ASP A 163 2.11 4.15 -5.20
CA ASP A 163 1.26 2.99 -5.42
C ASP A 163 0.61 2.51 -4.11
N ALA A 164 1.37 2.48 -3.00
CA ALA A 164 0.84 2.21 -1.68
C ALA A 164 -0.17 3.28 -1.23
N ILE A 165 0.13 4.57 -1.40
CA ILE A 165 -0.81 5.66 -1.10
C ILE A 165 -2.09 5.52 -1.93
N TYR A 166 -1.97 5.31 -3.24
CA TYR A 166 -3.11 5.14 -4.13
C TYR A 166 -3.98 3.95 -3.72
N THR A 167 -3.35 2.85 -3.27
CA THR A 167 -4.06 1.68 -2.75
C THR A 167 -4.84 2.01 -1.48
N VAL A 168 -4.24 2.73 -0.52
CA VAL A 168 -4.97 3.21 0.65
C VAL A 168 -6.13 4.12 0.22
N LEU A 169 -5.92 5.07 -0.70
CA LEU A 169 -6.98 5.94 -1.22
C LEU A 169 -8.15 5.14 -1.83
N HIS A 170 -7.86 4.00 -2.46
CA HIS A 170 -8.87 3.13 -3.08
C HIS A 170 -9.70 2.32 -2.06
N PHE A 171 -9.06 1.83 -1.00
CA PHE A 171 -9.72 1.02 0.03
C PHE A 171 -10.20 1.82 1.24
N ARG A 172 -9.85 3.12 1.33
CA ARG A 172 -10.28 3.96 2.44
C ARG A 172 -11.72 4.54 2.33
#